data_AF-A0AAW2IS14-F1
#
_entry.id   AF-A0AAW2IS14-F1
#
_cell.length_a   1.000
_cell.length_b   1.000
_cell.length_c   1.000
_cell.angle_alpha   90.00
_cell.angle_beta   90.00
_cell.angle_gamma   90.00
#
_symmetry.space_group_name_H-M   'P 1'
#
loop_
_entity.id
_entity.type
_entity.pdbx_description
1 polymer ?
#
loop_
_entity_poly.entity_id
_entity_poly.type
_entity_poly.pdbx_seq_one_letter_code
_entity_poly.pdbx_strand_id
1 'polypeptide(L)'
;MLAAAIKFKDVFPRFADRELHYDTCPSAEDWTKAEKVCSVLELFWTATHIVSGSDYPTSNLFLNEVSRVKVLLDKKALENDIFIRDMVAKMKSKFDKYWGDSNLLMSIAAVLDPRCKLRALEFCFPRLYSSENVERQIAVVRKTLYELYSEYEAISNIEDESIGEGQRNKLSNLNLRC
;
A
#
# COMPACT_ATOMS: atom_id res chain seq x y z
N MET A 1 19.72 -1.07 8.42
CA MET A 1 20.81 -2.03 8.70
C MET A 1 21.83 -2.06 7.56
N LEU A 2 21.50 -2.58 6.37
CA LEU A 2 22.44 -2.65 5.22
C LEU A 2 23.06 -1.30 4.84
N ALA A 3 22.25 -0.25 4.69
CA ALA A 3 22.74 1.11 4.41
C ALA A 3 23.74 1.63 5.48
N ALA A 4 23.58 1.22 6.74
CA ALA A 4 24.53 1.57 7.79
C ALA A 4 25.80 0.73 7.69
N ALA A 5 25.68 -0.59 7.48
CA ALA A 5 26.82 -1.48 7.31
C ALA A 5 27.73 -1.07 6.13
N ILE A 6 27.14 -0.66 5.00
CA ILE A 6 27.88 -0.18 3.82
C ILE A 6 28.74 1.05 4.14
N LYS A 7 28.28 1.97 5.00
CA LYS A 7 29.08 3.15 5.42
C LYS A 7 30.33 2.78 6.19
N PHE A 8 30.35 1.59 6.80
CA PHE A 8 31.47 1.07 7.59
C PHE A 8 32.17 -0.10 6.90
N LYS A 9 32.00 -0.31 5.58
CA LYS A 9 32.56 -1.47 4.88
C LYS A 9 34.07 -1.65 5.09
N ASP A 10 34.82 -0.55 5.18
CA ASP A 10 36.27 -0.56 5.40
C ASP A 10 36.68 -0.95 6.83
N VAL A 11 35.74 -0.99 7.77
CA VAL A 11 35.97 -1.42 9.15
C VAL A 11 36.03 -2.94 9.26
N PHE A 12 35.32 -3.67 8.40
CA PHE A 12 35.22 -5.13 8.47
C PHE A 12 36.57 -5.83 8.25
N PRO A 13 37.39 -5.48 7.24
CA PRO A 13 38.73 -6.06 7.09
C PRO A 13 39.64 -5.75 8.29
N ARG A 14 39.58 -4.51 8.80
CA ARG A 14 40.38 -4.10 9.98
C ARG A 14 39.99 -4.85 11.24
N PHE A 15 38.73 -5.26 11.34
CA PHE A 15 38.25 -6.09 12.43
C PHE A 15 38.74 -7.54 12.28
N ALA A 16 38.76 -8.08 11.05
CA ALA A 16 39.33 -9.39 10.74
C ALA A 16 40.81 -9.49 11.11
N ASP A 17 41.59 -8.43 10.91
CA ASP A 17 43.00 -8.40 11.30
C ASP A 17 43.22 -8.53 12.83
N ARG A 18 42.21 -8.17 13.63
CA ARG A 18 42.30 -8.14 15.11
C ARG A 18 41.66 -9.34 15.78
N GLU A 19 40.60 -9.88 15.18
CA GLU A 19 39.79 -10.93 15.77
C GLU A 19 40.04 -12.26 15.06
N LEU A 20 40.79 -13.15 15.72
CA LEU A 20 41.22 -14.45 15.18
C LEU A 20 40.07 -15.39 14.82
N HIS A 21 38.86 -15.16 15.36
CA HIS A 21 37.67 -15.97 15.10
C HIS A 21 36.70 -15.32 14.10
N TYR A 22 37.09 -14.23 13.43
CA TYR A 22 36.25 -13.57 12.45
C TYR A 22 36.42 -14.15 11.03
N ASP A 23 35.87 -15.34 10.82
CA ASP A 23 36.04 -16.11 9.56
C ASP A 23 35.11 -15.67 8.41
N THR A 24 34.21 -14.71 8.64
CA THR A 24 33.12 -14.33 7.71
C THR A 24 33.19 -12.86 7.28
N CYS A 25 34.40 -12.36 7.00
CA CYS A 25 34.58 -11.01 6.46
C CYS A 25 33.97 -10.91 5.05
N PRO A 26 33.03 -9.97 4.80
CA PRO A 26 32.46 -9.78 3.47
C PRO A 26 33.52 -9.36 2.46
N SER A 27 33.46 -9.95 1.26
CA SER A 27 34.33 -9.60 0.15
C SER A 27 33.90 -8.30 -0.54
N ALA A 28 34.74 -7.77 -1.43
CA ALA A 28 34.39 -6.62 -2.27
C ALA A 28 33.15 -6.91 -3.15
N GLU A 29 32.98 -8.16 -3.60
CA GLU A 29 31.81 -8.59 -4.35
C GLU A 29 30.54 -8.57 -3.49
N ASP A 30 30.63 -8.99 -2.22
CA ASP A 30 29.51 -8.97 -1.28
C ASP A 30 29.04 -7.54 -1.01
N TRP A 31 29.97 -6.59 -0.86
CA TRP A 31 29.63 -5.18 -0.72
C TRP A 31 28.95 -4.62 -1.97
N THR A 32 29.43 -5.02 -3.16
CA THR A 32 28.81 -4.64 -4.43
C THR A 32 27.38 -5.19 -4.53
N LYS A 33 27.16 -6.45 -4.13
CA LYS A 33 25.81 -7.05 -4.04
C LYS A 33 24.96 -6.32 -3.01
N ALA A 34 25.49 -6.03 -1.83
CA ALA A 34 24.78 -5.32 -0.76
C ALA A 34 24.32 -3.92 -1.18
N GLU A 35 25.17 -3.16 -1.88
CA GLU A 35 24.82 -1.84 -2.43
C GLU A 35 23.65 -1.95 -3.44
N LYS A 36 23.70 -2.94 -4.35
CA LYS A 36 22.61 -3.18 -5.32
C LYS A 36 21.30 -3.60 -4.63
N VAL A 37 21.36 -4.49 -3.62
CA VAL A 37 20.19 -4.87 -2.83
C VAL A 37 19.63 -3.67 -2.08
N CYS A 38 20.49 -2.85 -1.48
CA CYS A 38 20.09 -1.65 -0.75
C CYS A 38 19.35 -0.66 -1.66
N SER A 39 19.80 -0.49 -2.91
CA SER A 39 19.10 0.34 -3.90
C SER A 39 17.68 -0.16 -4.22
N VAL A 40 17.47 -1.48 -4.29
CA VAL A 40 16.11 -2.03 -4.50
C VAL A 40 15.23 -1.81 -3.26
N LEU A 41 15.78 -2.05 -2.07
CA LEU A 41 15.05 -1.95 -0.81
C LEU A 41 14.73 -0.50 -0.39
N GLU A 42 15.42 0.49 -0.95
CA GLU A 42 15.19 1.91 -0.63
C GLU A 42 13.75 2.35 -0.91
N LEU A 43 13.16 1.92 -2.04
CA LEU A 43 11.78 2.24 -2.35
C LEU A 43 10.79 1.53 -1.40
N PHE A 44 11.09 0.29 -1.02
CA PHE A 44 10.28 -0.43 -0.03
C PHE A 44 10.32 0.27 1.31
N TRP A 45 11.51 0.67 1.76
CA TRP A 45 11.66 1.44 3.00
C TRP A 45 10.88 2.76 2.95
N THR A 46 10.96 3.48 1.83
CA THR A 46 10.21 4.72 1.62
C THR A 46 8.70 4.49 1.69
N ALA A 47 8.20 3.48 0.97
CA ALA A 47 6.80 3.10 0.97
C ALA A 47 6.32 2.72 2.39
N THR A 48 7.06 1.85 3.08
CA THR A 48 6.77 1.45 4.47
C THR A 48 6.77 2.66 5.39
N HIS A 49 7.75 3.56 5.31
CA HIS A 49 7.79 4.74 6.16
C HIS A 49 6.58 5.66 5.95
N ILE A 50 6.16 5.85 4.69
CA ILE A 50 4.96 6.63 4.37
C ILE A 50 3.70 5.97 4.93
N VAL A 51 3.53 4.66 4.74
CA VAL A 51 2.30 3.96 5.14
C VAL A 51 2.22 3.61 6.62
N SER A 52 3.37 3.60 7.32
CA SER A 52 3.47 3.36 8.77
C SER A 52 3.43 4.65 9.59
N GLY A 53 3.21 5.81 8.98
CA GLY A 53 3.01 7.06 9.71
C GLY A 53 1.80 6.99 10.65
N SER A 54 1.92 7.64 11.81
CA SER A 54 0.85 7.73 12.82
C SER A 54 0.15 9.09 12.86
N ASP A 55 0.81 10.13 12.32
CA ASP A 55 0.41 11.53 12.54
C ASP A 55 -0.53 12.04 11.44
N TYR A 56 -0.94 11.16 10.52
CA TYR A 56 -1.83 11.44 9.40
C TYR A 56 -2.54 10.17 8.94
N PRO A 57 -3.71 10.27 8.27
CA PRO A 57 -4.34 9.12 7.63
C PRO A 57 -3.43 8.52 6.56
N THR A 58 -3.13 7.23 6.67
CA THR A 58 -2.23 6.53 5.73
C THR A 58 -2.99 5.72 4.68
N SER A 59 -4.22 5.28 4.98
CA SER A 59 -5.04 4.38 4.15
C SER A 59 -5.21 4.86 2.71
N ASN A 60 -5.37 6.17 2.49
CA ASN A 60 -5.50 6.78 1.16
C ASN A 60 -4.20 6.79 0.34
N LEU A 61 -3.03 6.68 1.00
CA LEU A 61 -1.71 6.70 0.35
C LEU A 61 -1.24 5.32 -0.10
N PHE A 62 -1.74 4.27 0.55
CA PHE A 62 -1.32 2.88 0.35
C PHE A 62 -1.33 2.43 -1.11
N LEU A 63 -2.41 2.71 -1.85
CA LEU A 63 -2.54 2.28 -3.26
C LEU A 63 -1.41 2.82 -4.13
N ASN A 64 -1.06 4.09 -3.96
CA ASN A 64 0.00 4.74 -4.72
C ASN A 64 1.37 4.11 -4.38
N GLU A 65 1.66 3.93 -3.09
CA GLU A 65 2.94 3.33 -2.66
C GLU A 65 3.10 1.89 -3.14
N VAL A 66 2.03 1.08 -3.10
CA VAL A 66 2.02 -0.28 -3.66
C VAL A 66 2.24 -0.27 -5.18
N SER A 67 1.61 0.67 -5.90
CA SER A 67 1.84 0.84 -7.34
C SER A 67 3.29 1.20 -7.66
N ARG A 68 3.92 2.07 -6.87
CA ARG A 68 5.35 2.43 -7.02
C ARG A 68 6.25 1.21 -6.84
N VAL A 69 6.00 0.40 -5.82
CA VAL A 69 6.74 -0.85 -5.57
C VAL A 69 6.60 -1.81 -6.75
N LYS A 70 5.39 -2.00 -7.29
CA LYS A 70 5.15 -2.85 -8.47
C LYS A 70 5.97 -2.42 -9.67
N VAL A 71 5.96 -1.11 -9.98
CA VAL A 71 6.72 -0.54 -11.09
C VAL A 71 8.22 -0.79 -10.93
N LEU A 72 8.76 -0.64 -9.72
CA LEU A 72 10.17 -0.94 -9.45
C LEU A 72 10.48 -2.42 -9.69
N LEU A 73 9.66 -3.33 -9.15
CA LEU A 73 9.85 -4.77 -9.31
C LEU A 73 9.78 -5.19 -10.78
N ASP A 74 8.83 -4.66 -11.55
CA ASP A 74 8.72 -4.93 -12.98
C ASP A 74 9.94 -4.42 -13.75
N LYS A 75 10.39 -3.20 -13.45
CA LYS A 75 11.59 -2.62 -14.08
C LYS A 75 12.84 -3.46 -13.76
N LYS A 76 13.04 -3.83 -12.50
CA LYS A 76 14.22 -4.58 -12.05
C LYS A 76 14.21 -6.04 -12.50
N ALA A 77 13.04 -6.62 -12.76
CA ALA A 77 12.93 -7.96 -13.35
C ALA A 77 13.43 -8.03 -14.80
N LEU A 78 13.54 -6.89 -15.49
CA LEU A 78 14.03 -6.80 -16.87
C LEU A 78 15.50 -6.32 -16.95
N GLU A 79 16.17 -6.12 -15.82
CA GLU A 79 17.54 -5.62 -15.77
C GLU A 79 18.56 -6.71 -16.16
N ASN A 80 19.73 -6.28 -16.66
CA ASN A 80 20.79 -7.18 -17.12
C ASN A 80 21.53 -7.89 -15.97
N ASP A 81 21.45 -7.33 -14.75
CA ASP A 81 22.10 -7.92 -13.58
C ASP A 81 21.35 -9.17 -13.14
N ILE A 82 21.95 -10.34 -13.39
CA ILE A 82 21.36 -11.66 -13.10
C ILE A 82 21.04 -11.81 -11.61
N PHE A 83 21.93 -11.34 -10.73
CA PHE A 83 21.75 -11.45 -9.28
C PHE A 83 20.53 -10.65 -8.82
N ILE A 84 20.39 -9.39 -9.28
CA ILE A 84 19.22 -8.57 -8.97
C ILE A 84 17.96 -9.14 -9.60
N ARG A 85 18.02 -9.60 -10.84
CA ARG A 85 16.86 -10.17 -11.54
C ARG A 85 16.31 -11.39 -10.81
N ASP A 86 17.17 -12.32 -10.38
CA ASP A 86 16.76 -13.54 -9.68
C ASP A 86 16.18 -13.23 -8.30
N MET A 87 16.76 -12.27 -7.58
CA MET A 87 16.21 -11.78 -6.31
C MET A 87 14.83 -11.14 -6.52
N VAL A 88 14.73 -10.23 -7.47
CA VAL A 88 13.50 -9.47 -7.76
C VAL A 88 12.40 -10.38 -8.28
N ALA A 89 12.73 -11.42 -9.06
CA ALA A 89 11.74 -12.41 -9.49
C ALA A 89 11.04 -13.08 -8.30
N LYS A 90 11.80 -13.45 -7.24
CA LYS A 90 11.23 -14.02 -6.01
C LYS A 90 10.39 -12.99 -5.25
N MET A 91 10.87 -11.75 -5.13
CA MET A 91 10.13 -10.66 -4.47
C MET A 91 8.83 -10.34 -5.22
N LYS A 92 8.88 -10.26 -6.55
CA LYS A 92 7.74 -10.04 -7.42
C LYS A 92 6.72 -11.16 -7.32
N SER A 93 7.15 -12.43 -7.32
CA SER A 93 6.23 -13.56 -7.11
C SER A 93 5.48 -13.45 -5.77
N LYS A 94 6.16 -13.01 -4.69
CA LYS A 94 5.49 -12.75 -3.41
C LYS A 94 4.56 -11.55 -3.49
N PHE A 95 4.98 -10.47 -4.16
CA PHE A 95 4.15 -9.31 -4.39
C PHE A 95 2.85 -9.70 -5.12
N ASP A 96 2.97 -10.34 -6.28
CA ASP A 96 1.83 -10.75 -7.11
C ASP A 96 0.93 -11.76 -6.37
N LYS A 97 1.48 -12.60 -5.48
CA LYS A 97 0.68 -13.50 -4.63
C LYS A 97 -0.21 -12.75 -3.63
N TYR A 98 0.29 -11.69 -3.01
CA TYR A 98 -0.45 -10.95 -1.98
C TYR A 98 -1.28 -9.78 -2.54
N TRP A 99 -0.90 -9.28 -3.72
CA TRP A 99 -1.45 -8.07 -4.32
C TRP A 99 -2.05 -8.28 -5.71
N GLY A 100 -1.94 -9.48 -6.29
CA GLY A 100 -2.49 -9.81 -7.61
C GLY A 100 -4.02 -9.82 -7.62
N ASP A 101 -4.64 -10.05 -6.46
CA ASP A 101 -6.06 -9.83 -6.23
C ASP A 101 -6.28 -8.47 -5.58
N SER A 102 -7.24 -7.71 -6.12
CA SER A 102 -7.47 -6.32 -5.74
C SER A 102 -7.78 -6.16 -4.26
N ASN A 103 -6.96 -5.37 -3.55
CA ASN A 103 -7.31 -4.90 -2.22
C ASN A 103 -8.37 -3.79 -2.35
N LEU A 104 -9.63 -4.21 -2.48
CA LEU A 104 -10.80 -3.34 -2.65
C LEU A 104 -10.85 -2.23 -1.58
N LEU A 105 -10.51 -2.57 -0.34
CA LEU A 105 -10.49 -1.62 0.78
C LEU A 105 -9.49 -0.47 0.54
N MET A 106 -8.28 -0.78 0.09
CA MET A 106 -7.28 0.24 -0.24
C MET A 106 -7.69 1.09 -1.44
N SER A 107 -8.38 0.47 -2.40
CA SER A 107 -8.90 1.18 -3.57
C SER A 107 -9.99 2.17 -3.17
N ILE A 108 -10.91 1.76 -2.30
CA ILE A 108 -11.94 2.63 -1.72
C ILE A 108 -11.29 3.76 -0.94
N ALA A 109 -10.34 3.48 -0.05
CA ALA A 109 -9.63 4.50 0.73
C ALA A 109 -8.94 5.55 -0.16
N ALA A 110 -8.34 5.14 -1.28
CA ALA A 110 -7.74 6.05 -2.25
C ALA A 110 -8.78 6.92 -2.98
N VAL A 111 -9.96 6.37 -3.30
CA VAL A 111 -11.05 7.12 -3.95
C VAL A 111 -11.73 8.10 -2.99
N LEU A 112 -11.83 7.75 -1.71
CA LEU A 112 -12.40 8.63 -0.69
C LEU A 112 -11.50 9.85 -0.39
N ASP A 113 -10.24 9.85 -0.83
CA ASP A 113 -9.43 11.08 -0.83
C ASP A 113 -9.95 12.06 -1.90
N PRO A 114 -10.51 13.22 -1.50
CA PRO A 114 -11.12 14.16 -2.43
C PRO A 114 -10.14 14.75 -3.44
N ARG A 115 -8.83 14.67 -3.17
CA ARG A 115 -7.77 15.13 -4.08
C ARG A 115 -7.51 14.15 -5.22
N CYS A 116 -7.80 12.87 -4.99
CA CYS A 116 -7.49 11.77 -5.89
C CYS A 116 -8.74 11.27 -6.62
N LYS A 117 -9.79 10.92 -5.86
CA LYS A 117 -11.03 10.31 -6.39
C LYS A 117 -10.73 9.08 -7.25
N LEU A 118 -11.59 8.79 -8.24
CA LEU A 118 -11.40 7.67 -9.18
C LEU A 118 -10.12 7.77 -10.01
N ARG A 119 -9.52 8.96 -10.15
CA ARG A 119 -8.29 9.18 -10.90
C ARG A 119 -7.10 8.41 -10.32
N ALA A 120 -7.10 8.15 -9.01
CA ALA A 120 -6.09 7.27 -8.40
C ALA A 120 -6.12 5.86 -8.99
N LEU A 121 -7.31 5.32 -9.27
CA LEU A 121 -7.45 3.99 -9.85
C LEU A 121 -6.99 3.98 -11.30
N GLU A 122 -7.40 4.97 -12.09
CA GLU A 122 -6.99 5.15 -13.50
C GLU A 122 -5.46 5.20 -13.65
N PHE A 123 -4.75 5.75 -12.65
CA PHE A 123 -3.30 5.82 -12.65
C PHE A 123 -2.63 4.53 -12.13
N CYS A 124 -3.15 3.96 -11.04
CA CYS A 124 -2.49 2.84 -10.35
C CYS A 124 -2.82 1.48 -10.97
N PHE A 125 -4.07 1.26 -11.40
CA PHE A 125 -4.55 -0.05 -11.85
C PHE A 125 -3.87 -0.55 -13.13
N PRO A 126 -3.57 0.29 -14.14
CA PRO A 126 -2.80 -0.15 -15.31
C PRO A 126 -1.38 -0.68 -14.99
N ARG A 127 -0.85 -0.36 -13.80
CA ARG A 127 0.46 -0.83 -13.33
C ARG A 127 0.36 -2.10 -12.48
N LEU A 128 -0.81 -2.32 -11.88
CA LEU A 128 -1.06 -3.42 -10.96
C LEU A 128 -1.69 -4.63 -11.66
N TYR A 129 -2.55 -4.41 -12.64
CA TYR A 129 -3.31 -5.45 -13.34
C TYR A 129 -2.94 -5.56 -14.81
N SER A 130 -3.28 -6.71 -15.41
CA SER A 130 -3.34 -6.84 -16.86
C SER A 130 -4.38 -5.89 -17.44
N SER A 131 -4.14 -5.39 -18.65
CA SER A 131 -5.03 -4.44 -19.35
C SER A 131 -6.49 -4.92 -19.39
N GLU A 132 -6.72 -6.21 -19.59
CA GLU A 132 -8.05 -6.83 -19.64
C GLU A 132 -8.81 -6.76 -18.30
N ASN A 133 -8.10 -6.65 -17.18
CA ASN A 133 -8.68 -6.63 -15.85
C ASN A 133 -8.86 -5.21 -15.29
N VAL A 134 -8.18 -4.19 -15.83
CA VAL A 134 -8.22 -2.81 -15.30
C VAL A 134 -9.65 -2.29 -15.20
N GLU A 135 -10.38 -2.28 -16.32
CA GLU A 135 -11.76 -1.76 -16.38
C GLU A 135 -12.70 -2.55 -15.47
N ARG A 136 -12.55 -3.88 -15.43
CA ARG A 136 -13.31 -4.75 -14.53
C ARG A 136 -13.09 -4.35 -13.07
N GLN A 137 -11.85 -4.12 -12.66
CA GLN A 137 -11.53 -3.75 -11.28
C GLN A 137 -12.04 -2.33 -10.94
N ILE A 138 -11.94 -1.37 -11.85
CA ILE A 138 -12.50 -0.03 -11.65
C ILE A 138 -14.03 -0.12 -11.48
N ALA A 139 -14.71 -0.94 -12.30
CA ALA A 139 -16.14 -1.16 -12.19
C ALA A 139 -16.55 -1.78 -10.85
N VAL A 140 -15.78 -2.75 -10.33
CA VAL A 140 -16.01 -3.32 -8.99
C VAL A 140 -15.93 -2.24 -7.92
N VAL A 141 -14.85 -1.45 -7.89
CA VAL A 141 -14.70 -0.38 -6.88
C VAL A 141 -15.83 0.64 -6.97
N ARG A 142 -16.19 1.06 -8.20
CA ARG A 142 -17.28 2.01 -8.43
C ARG A 142 -18.62 1.45 -7.95
N LYS A 143 -18.92 0.19 -8.26
CA LYS A 143 -20.14 -0.50 -7.81
C LYS A 143 -20.21 -0.53 -6.29
N THR A 144 -19.12 -0.94 -5.62
CA THR A 144 -19.07 -0.99 -4.14
C THR A 144 -19.27 0.38 -3.51
N LEU A 145 -18.72 1.45 -4.09
CA LEU A 145 -18.96 2.82 -3.60
C LEU A 145 -20.42 3.25 -3.73
N TYR A 146 -21.10 2.88 -4.82
CA TYR A 146 -22.52 3.18 -4.99
C TYR A 146 -23.40 2.37 -4.04
N GLU A 147 -23.08 1.10 -3.82
CA GLU A 147 -23.77 0.25 -2.84
C GLU A 147 -23.64 0.85 -1.43
N LEU A 148 -22.42 1.23 -1.04
CA LEU A 148 -22.16 1.88 0.25
C LEU A 148 -22.94 3.19 0.42
N TYR A 149 -23.01 4.01 -0.63
CA TYR A 149 -23.79 5.24 -0.61
C TYR A 149 -25.30 4.97 -0.48
N SER A 150 -25.82 3.99 -1.22
CA SER A 150 -27.24 3.62 -1.17
C SER A 150 -27.64 3.10 0.22
N GLU A 151 -26.76 2.32 0.87
CA GLU A 151 -26.98 1.87 2.25
C GLU A 151 -26.99 3.05 3.23
N TYR A 152 -26.05 3.99 3.07
CA TYR A 152 -25.99 5.20 3.89
C TYR A 152 -27.26 6.07 3.74
N GLU A 153 -27.71 6.29 2.51
CA GLU A 153 -28.95 7.03 2.22
C GLU A 153 -30.18 6.36 2.86
N ALA A 154 -30.30 5.04 2.75
CA ALA A 154 -31.38 4.30 3.38
C ALA A 154 -31.40 4.45 4.90
N ILE A 155 -30.23 4.42 5.56
CA ILE A 155 -30.10 4.62 7.02
C ILE A 155 -30.51 6.05 7.40
N SER A 156 -30.01 7.06 6.66
CA SER A 156 -30.35 8.46 6.92
C SER A 156 -31.85 8.71 6.85
N ASN A 157 -32.53 8.13 5.87
CA ASN A 157 -33.98 8.27 5.71
C ASN A 157 -34.76 7.61 6.86
N ILE A 158 -34.29 6.48 7.39
CA ILE A 158 -34.90 5.81 8.56
C ILE A 158 -34.73 6.67 9.83
N GLU A 159 -33.57 7.30 10.01
CA GLU A 159 -33.32 8.19 11.16
C GLU A 159 -34.25 9.41 11.12
N ASP A 160 -34.44 10.03 9.96
CA ASP A 160 -35.35 11.17 9.77
C ASP A 160 -36.82 10.80 10.06
N GLU A 161 -37.26 9.61 9.64
CA GLU A 161 -38.60 9.09 9.95
C GLU A 161 -38.79 8.85 11.46
N SER A 162 -37.80 8.28 12.14
CA SER A 162 -37.85 7.99 13.58
C SER A 162 -37.90 9.26 14.45
N ILE A 163 -37.20 10.32 14.05
CA ILE A 163 -37.24 11.63 14.71
C ILE A 163 -38.61 12.29 14.47
N GLY A 164 -39.16 12.15 13.26
CA GLY A 164 -40.51 12.60 12.91
C GLY A 164 -41.61 11.94 13.74
N GLU A 165 -41.53 10.62 13.95
CA GLU A 165 -42.48 9.88 14.81
C GLU A 165 -42.28 10.20 16.30
N GLY A 166 -41.05 10.35 16.77
CA GLY A 166 -40.73 10.74 18.15
C GLY A 166 -41.29 12.12 18.53
N GLN A 167 -41.31 13.08 17.59
CA GLN A 167 -41.96 14.38 17.80
C GLN A 167 -43.49 14.30 17.72
N ARG A 168 -44.04 13.49 16.79
CA ARG A 168 -45.49 13.28 16.65
C ARG A 168 -46.09 12.60 17.90
N ASN A 169 -45.36 11.66 18.50
CA ASN A 169 -45.75 10.97 19.75
C ASN A 169 -45.59 11.83 21.02
N LYS A 170 -44.71 12.85 21.00
CA LYS A 170 -44.65 13.86 22.08
C LYS A 170 -45.83 14.85 22.00
N LEU A 171 -46.24 15.24 20.80
CA LEU A 171 -47.38 16.13 20.57
C LEU A 171 -48.72 15.45 20.92
N SER A 172 -48.88 14.15 20.63
CA SER A 172 -50.09 13.41 21.01
C SER A 172 -50.22 13.20 22.53
N ASN A 173 -49.10 13.02 23.25
CA ASN A 173 -49.10 12.86 24.71
C ASN A 173 -49.31 14.17 25.49
N LEU A 174 -49.09 15.35 24.88
CA LEU A 174 -49.46 16.64 25.50
C LEU A 174 -50.96 16.94 25.40
N ASN A 175 -51.68 16.38 24.42
CA ASN A 175 -53.11 16.62 24.20
C ASN A 175 -54.04 15.72 25.04
N LEU A 176 -53.50 14.90 25.95
CA LEU A 176 -54.27 13.98 26.82
C LEU A 176 -54.17 14.32 28.32
N ARG A 177 -53.70 15.54 28.66
CA ARG A 177 -53.79 16.09 30.03
C ARG A 177 -54.61 17.38 30.04
N CYS A 178 -55.93 17.25 29.88
CA CYS A 178 -56.93 18.19 30.39
C CYS A 178 -57.90 17.39 31.25
#